data_AF-A0A0V1C4T5-F1
#
_entry.id   AF-A0A0V1C4T5-F1
#
_cell.length_a   1.000
_cell.length_b   1.000
_cell.length_c   1.000
_cell.angle_alpha   90.00
_cell.angle_beta   90.00
_cell.angle_gamma   90.00
#
_symmetry.space_group_name_H-M   'P 1'
#
loop_
_entity.id
_entity.type
_entity.pdbx_description
1 polymer ?
#
loop_
_entity_poly.entity_id
_entity_poly.type
_entity_poly.pdbx_seq_one_letter_code
_entity_poly.pdbx_strand_id
1 'polypeptide(L)'
;MARWWRRWRSTYLASLLPRNKWRNNGVGPRINDLVLILEDSRPRTRCPLGVVIQLFPGQDGVSRAARIRTSTSEITRPVAKLVVLEPARIIDGKEIPHRRGRMLRT
;
A
#
# COMPACT_ATOMS: atom_id res chain seq x y z
N MET A 1 -5.91 40.60 14.02
CA MET A 1 -6.62 39.30 14.21
C MET A 1 -6.32 38.25 13.12
N ALA A 2 -6.09 38.60 11.86
CA ALA A 2 -5.84 37.64 10.77
C ALA A 2 -4.55 36.78 10.90
N ARG A 3 -3.56 37.20 11.72
CA ARG A 3 -2.30 36.48 11.93
C ARG A 3 -2.48 35.20 12.76
N TRP A 4 -3.33 35.26 13.78
CA TRP A 4 -3.58 34.14 14.68
C TRP A 4 -4.29 33.00 13.95
N TRP A 5 -5.38 33.31 13.24
CA TRP A 5 -6.14 32.33 12.45
C TRP A 5 -5.31 31.67 11.34
N ARG A 6 -4.41 32.41 10.68
CA ARG A 6 -3.50 31.82 9.69
C ARG A 6 -2.54 30.81 10.30
N ARG A 7 -1.92 31.14 11.44
CA ARG A 7 -0.96 30.25 12.11
C ARG A 7 -1.66 29.03 12.68
N TRP A 8 -2.77 29.22 13.38
CA TRP A 8 -3.56 28.12 13.94
C TRP A 8 -4.05 27.15 12.86
N ARG A 9 -4.64 27.67 11.78
CA ARG A 9 -5.13 26.84 10.67
C ARG A 9 -4.01 26.05 10.00
N SER A 10 -2.84 26.64 9.82
CA SER A 10 -1.70 25.92 9.23
C SER A 10 -1.21 24.78 10.12
N THR A 11 -1.09 25.02 11.43
CA THR A 11 -0.65 23.99 12.37
C THR A 11 -1.70 22.88 12.53
N TYR A 12 -2.98 23.25 12.61
CA TYR A 12 -4.09 22.32 12.79
C TYR A 12 -4.30 21.44 11.55
N LEU A 13 -4.26 22.00 10.34
CA LEU A 13 -4.35 21.20 9.11
C LEU A 13 -3.15 20.26 8.95
N ALA A 14 -1.95 20.71 9.32
CA ALA A 14 -0.75 19.87 9.30
C ALA A 14 -0.82 18.71 10.32
N SER A 15 -1.47 18.91 11.48
CA SER A 15 -1.67 17.86 12.48
C SER A 15 -2.77 16.88 12.11
N LEU A 16 -3.81 17.33 11.39
CA LEU A 16 -4.90 16.46 10.93
C LEU A 16 -4.49 15.50 9.81
N LEU A 17 -3.50 15.90 9.01
CA LEU A 17 -2.94 15.08 7.94
C LEU A 17 -1.50 14.75 8.29
N PRO A 18 -1.25 13.82 9.26
CA PRO A 18 0.07 13.30 9.47
C PRO A 18 0.56 12.76 8.13
N ARG A 19 1.56 13.42 7.56
CA ARG A 19 2.14 13.03 6.27
C ARG A 19 2.79 11.67 6.51
N ASN A 20 2.09 10.60 6.13
CA ASN A 20 2.67 9.28 6.02
C ASN A 20 3.74 9.41 4.93
N LYS A 21 4.98 9.74 5.33
CA LYS A 21 6.15 9.51 4.48
C LYS A 21 6.03 8.06 4.06
N TRP A 22 6.13 7.84 2.75
CA TRP A 22 5.92 6.55 2.11
C TRP A 22 6.74 5.53 2.88
N ARG A 23 6.07 4.79 3.77
CA ARG A 23 6.74 3.84 4.64
C ARG A 23 7.04 2.70 3.68
N ASN A 24 8.27 2.70 3.17
CA ASN A 24 8.87 1.50 2.64
C ASN A 24 8.99 0.56 3.85
N ASN A 25 7.88 -0.06 4.24
CA ASN A 25 7.93 -1.26 5.05
C ASN A 25 8.77 -2.17 4.17
N GLY A 26 10.04 -2.40 4.51
CA GLY A 26 11.04 -3.03 3.64
C GLY A 26 10.73 -4.46 3.21
N VAL A 27 9.48 -4.90 3.40
CA VAL A 27 8.90 -6.13 2.89
C VAL A 27 8.17 -5.76 1.60
N GLY A 28 8.77 -6.10 0.46
CA GLY A 28 8.09 -6.03 -0.83
C GLY A 28 6.82 -6.91 -0.88
N PRO A 29 6.01 -6.79 -1.94
CA PRO A 29 4.80 -7.60 -2.08
C PRO A 29 5.15 -9.09 -2.04
N ARG A 30 4.28 -9.88 -1.42
CA ARG A 30 4.36 -11.33 -1.30
C ARG A 30 3.35 -12.00 -2.22
N ILE A 31 3.57 -13.29 -2.46
CA ILE A 31 2.58 -14.13 -3.14
C ILE A 31 1.29 -14.13 -2.31
N ASN A 32 0.15 -14.03 -2.99
CA ASN A 32 -1.20 -13.88 -2.44
C ASN A 32 -1.51 -12.54 -1.75
N ASP A 33 -0.64 -11.54 -1.83
CA ASP A 33 -1.00 -10.18 -1.42
C ASP A 33 -2.04 -9.58 -2.38
N LEU A 34 -3.02 -8.87 -1.82
CA LEU A 34 -3.96 -8.07 -2.59
C LEU A 34 -3.32 -6.71 -2.88
N VAL A 35 -3.22 -6.36 -4.17
CA VAL A 35 -2.53 -5.15 -4.63
C VAL A 35 -3.41 -4.29 -5.54
N LEU A 36 -3.22 -2.96 -5.45
CA LEU A 36 -3.65 -2.01 -6.48
C LEU A 36 -2.56 -1.87 -7.54
N ILE A 37 -3.00 -1.83 -8.79
CA ILE A 37 -2.14 -1.61 -9.95
C ILE A 37 -2.24 -0.15 -10.36
N LEU A 38 -1.12 0.55 -10.36
CA LEU A 38 -1.00 1.92 -10.84
C LEU A 38 -0.72 1.90 -12.35
N GLU A 39 -1.68 2.38 -13.16
CA GLU A 39 -1.47 2.64 -14.58
C GLU A 39 -1.41 4.15 -14.83
N ASP A 40 -0.48 4.58 -15.70
CA ASP A 40 -0.36 6.01 -16.05
C ASP A 40 -1.48 6.46 -17.00
N SER A 41 -2.08 5.52 -17.73
CA SER A 41 -3.18 5.75 -18.67
C SER A 41 -4.55 5.90 -18.01
N ARG A 42 -4.70 5.51 -16.74
CA ARG A 42 -5.97 5.55 -16.02
C ARG A 42 -5.95 6.56 -14.89
N PRO A 43 -7.05 7.30 -14.65
CA PRO A 43 -7.14 8.15 -13.47
C PRO A 43 -6.99 7.29 -12.20
N ARG A 44 -6.32 7.83 -11.18
CA ARG A 44 -6.04 7.12 -9.90
C ARG A 44 -7.30 6.61 -9.18
N THR A 45 -8.47 7.14 -9.52
CA THR A 45 -9.77 6.70 -9.01
C THR A 45 -10.23 5.37 -9.58
N ARG A 46 -9.59 4.86 -10.65
CA ARG A 46 -9.96 3.62 -11.35
C ARG A 46 -8.77 2.65 -11.47
N CYS A 47 -7.92 2.60 -10.45
CA CYS A 47 -6.84 1.63 -10.38
C CYS A 47 -7.41 0.20 -10.26
N PRO A 48 -7.03 -0.73 -11.16
CA PRO A 48 -7.47 -2.12 -11.05
C PRO A 48 -6.87 -2.79 -9.80
N LEU A 49 -7.63 -3.71 -9.21
CA LEU A 49 -7.16 -4.61 -8.16
C LEU A 49 -6.70 -5.93 -8.75
N GLY A 50 -5.70 -6.54 -8.13
CA GLY A 50 -5.31 -7.90 -8.43
C GLY A 50 -4.60 -8.57 -7.27
N VAL A 51 -4.39 -9.88 -7.40
CA VAL A 51 -3.66 -10.71 -6.43
C VAL A 51 -2.32 -11.10 -7.03
N VAL A 52 -1.24 -10.97 -6.26
CA VAL A 52 0.09 -11.40 -6.71
C VAL A 52 0.14 -12.91 -6.77
N ILE A 53 0.35 -13.48 -7.95
CA ILE A 53 0.46 -14.93 -8.16
C ILE A 53 1.91 -15.40 -8.24
N GLN A 54 2.82 -14.55 -8.70
CA GLN A 54 4.23 -14.88 -8.85
C GLN A 54 5.09 -13.63 -8.72
N LEU A 55 6.28 -13.79 -8.14
CA LEU A 55 7.32 -12.75 -8.06
C LEU A 55 8.52 -13.15 -8.91
N PHE A 56 9.14 -12.16 -9.54
CA PHE A 56 10.36 -12.33 -10.32
C PHE A 56 11.54 -11.63 -9.62
N PRO A 57 12.27 -12.35 -8.75
CA PRO A 57 13.46 -11.83 -8.09
C PRO A 57 14.62 -11.69 -9.09
N GLY A 58 15.43 -10.63 -8.90
CA GLY A 58 16.73 -10.49 -9.56
C GLY A 58 17.82 -11.33 -8.90
N GLN A 59 19.05 -11.20 -9.41
CA GLN A 59 20.24 -11.86 -8.83
C GLN A 59 20.52 -11.44 -7.37
N ASP A 60 20.06 -10.25 -6.99
CA ASP A 60 20.15 -9.69 -5.63
C ASP A 60 19.01 -10.15 -4.71
N GLY A 61 18.12 -11.04 -5.17
CA GLY A 61 16.95 -11.50 -4.41
C GLY A 61 15.81 -10.49 -4.34
N VAL A 62 15.94 -9.32 -4.98
CA VAL A 62 14.91 -8.27 -4.95
C VAL A 62 13.94 -8.43 -6.12
N SER A 63 12.67 -8.63 -5.79
CA SER A 63 11.57 -8.71 -6.76
C SER A 63 11.31 -7.34 -7.39
N ARG A 64 11.60 -7.20 -8.69
CA ARG A 64 11.34 -5.96 -9.46
C ARG A 64 10.08 -6.04 -10.30
N ALA A 65 9.60 -7.24 -10.59
CA ALA A 65 8.35 -7.48 -11.30
C ALA A 65 7.52 -8.56 -10.60
N ALA A 66 6.21 -8.46 -10.74
CA ALA A 66 5.26 -9.44 -10.25
C ALA A 66 4.23 -9.77 -11.32
N ARG A 67 3.83 -11.04 -11.38
CA ARG A 67 2.68 -11.49 -12.15
C ARG A 67 1.45 -11.41 -11.24
N ILE A 68 0.41 -10.77 -11.75
CA ILE A 68 -0.78 -10.40 -10.97
C ILE A 68 -2.00 -10.93 -11.70
N ARG A 69 -2.87 -11.59 -10.96
CA ARG A 69 -4.19 -12.01 -11.45
C ARG A 69 -5.20 -10.92 -11.14
N THR A 70 -5.69 -10.27 -12.19
CA THR A 70 -6.81 -9.34 -12.15
C THR A 70 -8.10 -10.14 -12.39
N SER A 71 -9.28 -9.54 -12.18
CA SER A 71 -10.58 -10.18 -12.47
C SER A 71 -10.72 -10.62 -13.94
N THR A 72 -10.09 -9.89 -14.87
CA THR A 72 -10.22 -10.13 -16.32
C THR A 72 -9.04 -10.90 -16.91
N SER A 73 -7.83 -10.67 -16.42
CA SER A 73 -6.62 -11.22 -17.03
C SER A 73 -5.45 -11.29 -16.05
N GLU A 74 -4.43 -12.07 -16.42
CA GLU A 74 -3.13 -12.04 -15.76
C GLU A 74 -2.22 -11.04 -16.46
N ILE A 75 -1.58 -10.18 -15.67
CA ILE A 75 -0.67 -9.16 -16.18
C ILE A 75 0.63 -9.17 -15.38
N THR A 76 1.74 -8.89 -16.06
CA THR A 76 3.03 -8.66 -15.40
C THR A 76 3.26 -7.16 -15.27
N ARG A 77 3.56 -6.72 -14.05
CA ARG A 77 3.83 -5.30 -13.76
C ARG A 77 5.06 -5.13 -12.87
N PRO A 78 5.79 -4.00 -13.02
CA PRO A 78 6.85 -3.66 -12.10
C PRO A 78 6.31 -3.46 -10.68
N VAL A 79 7.05 -3.93 -9.67
CA VAL A 79 6.67 -3.79 -8.26
C VAL A 79 6.49 -2.32 -7.85
N ALA A 80 7.24 -1.40 -8.47
CA ALA A 80 7.09 0.04 -8.25
C ALA A 80 5.71 0.61 -8.64
N LYS A 81 4.94 -0.09 -9.47
CA LYS A 81 3.57 0.27 -9.86
C LYS A 81 2.52 -0.47 -9.01
N LEU A 82 2.92 -1.19 -7.97
CA LEU A 82 2.02 -1.96 -7.12
C LEU A 82 1.95 -1.34 -5.73
N VAL A 83 0.74 -1.30 -5.19
CA VAL A 83 0.49 -0.86 -3.82
C VAL A 83 -0.23 -1.98 -3.10
N VAL A 84 0.40 -2.55 -2.07
CA VAL A 84 -0.21 -3.59 -1.22
C VAL A 84 -1.35 -2.97 -0.42
N LEU A 85 -2.53 -3.56 -0.55
CA LEU A 85 -3.72 -3.20 0.23
C LEU A 85 -3.82 -4.09 1.46
N GLU A 86 -3.84 -5.40 1.24
CA GLU A 86 -3.99 -6.40 2.29
C GLU A 86 -2.92 -7.47 2.12
N PRO A 87 -2.19 -7.82 3.20
CA PRO A 87 -1.23 -8.91 3.16
C PRO A 87 -1.95 -10.25 3.00
N ALA A 88 -1.27 -11.22 2.40
CA ALA A 88 -1.70 -12.60 2.36
C ALA A 88 -2.01 -13.08 3.78
N ARG A 89 -3.23 -13.61 3.98
CA ARG A 89 -3.73 -13.97 5.31
C ARG A 89 -2.99 -15.15 5.96
N ILE A 90 -2.29 -15.97 5.19
CA ILE A 90 -1.77 -17.25 5.67
C ILE A 90 -0.40 -17.52 5.03
N ILE A 91 0.63 -17.44 5.85
CA ILE A 91 1.95 -18.01 5.67
C ILE A 91 2.47 -18.23 7.09
N ASP A 92 2.66 -19.49 7.50
CA ASP A 92 3.37 -19.89 8.72
C ASP A 92 2.67 -19.78 10.10
N GLY A 93 1.35 -20.04 10.20
CA GLY A 93 0.69 -20.29 11.50
C GLY A 93 0.73 -19.11 12.50
N LYS A 94 1.17 -17.94 12.07
CA LYS A 94 1.23 -16.72 12.87
C LYS A 94 0.25 -15.71 12.29
N GLU A 95 -0.92 -15.61 12.90
CA GLU A 95 -1.87 -14.54 12.65
C GLU A 95 -1.15 -13.19 12.82
N ILE A 96 -1.18 -12.35 11.77
CA ILE A 96 -0.75 -10.95 11.90
C ILE A 96 -1.83 -10.25 12.71
N PRO A 97 -1.51 -9.65 13.88
CA PRO A 97 -2.53 -9.08 14.73
C PRO A 97 -3.22 -7.95 13.99
N HIS A 98 -4.55 -8.09 13.86
CA HIS A 98 -5.41 -7.01 13.40
C HIS A 98 -5.12 -5.79 14.26
N ARG A 99 -4.76 -4.65 13.63
CA ARG A 99 -4.85 -3.35 14.30
C ARG A 99 -6.33 -3.07 14.59
N ARG A 100 -6.86 -3.62 15.69
CA ARG A 100 -8.02 -3.00 16.33
C ARG A 100 -7.54 -1.65 16.82
N GLY A 101 -8.28 -0.61 16.45
CA GLY A 101 -8.04 0.75 16.87
C GLY A 101 -7.79 0.79 18.37
N ARG A 102 -6.80 1.58 18.76
CA ARG A 102 -6.49 1.94 20.14
C ARG A 102 -7.79 2.43 20.79
N MET A 103 -8.48 1.57 21.53
CA MET A 103 -9.52 1.98 22.45
C MET A 103 -8.84 2.89 23.46
N LEU A 104 -9.16 4.18 23.42
CA LEU A 104 -8.90 5.09 24.51
C LEU A 104 -9.74 4.57 25.68
N ARG A 105 -9.08 3.96 26.67
CA ARG A 105 -9.71 3.80 27.99
C ARG A 105 -9.71 5.19 28.64
N THR A 106 -10.90 5.53 29.12
CA THR A 106 -11.27 6.66 29.97
C THR A 106 -10.30 6.91 31.11
#